data_AF-L0I777-F1
#
_entry.id   AF-L0I777-F1
#
_cell.length_a   1.000
_cell.length_b   1.000
_cell.length_c   1.000
_cell.angle_alpha   90.00
_cell.angle_beta   90.00
_cell.angle_gamma   90.00
#
_symmetry.space_group_name_H-M   'P 1'
#
loop_
_entity.id
_entity.type
_entity.pdbx_description
1 polymer ?
#
loop_
_entity_poly.entity_id
_entity_poly.type
_entity_poly.pdbx_seq_one_letter_code
_entity_poly.pdbx_strand_id
1 'polypeptide(L)'
;QALLQDPEQVDTFIGCFLKDDNDGCSEMAGRIKKVLSEALPEDCGKCSDAQKSGLAKTVKFLAAKKQPQWEQIQKKYDPQNLYAQAHPELFQ
;
A
#
# COMPACT_ATOMS: atom_id res chain seq x y z
N GLN A 1 -5.66 -6.65 -13.45
CA GLN A 1 -4.58 -5.79 -13.97
C GLN A 1 -3.74 -5.30 -12.80
N ALA A 2 -2.42 -5.50 -12.84
CA ALA A 2 -1.54 -5.09 -11.76
C ALA A 2 -1.32 -3.58 -11.87
N LEU A 3 -1.69 -2.88 -10.82
CA LEU A 3 -1.67 -1.41 -10.71
C LEU A 3 -0.25 -0.79 -10.73
N LEU A 4 0.78 -1.61 -10.90
CA LEU A 4 2.20 -1.28 -10.69
C LEU A 4 3.06 -1.64 -11.91
N GLN A 5 2.48 -1.58 -13.12
CA GLN A 5 3.22 -1.86 -14.35
C GLN A 5 3.88 -0.62 -14.94
N ASP A 6 3.36 0.58 -14.67
CA ASP A 6 3.87 1.85 -15.19
C ASP A 6 4.52 2.68 -14.07
N PRO A 7 5.82 3.03 -14.16
CA PRO A 7 6.54 3.72 -13.08
C PRO A 7 6.02 5.13 -12.81
N GLU A 8 5.55 5.87 -13.81
CA GLU A 8 5.02 7.23 -13.62
C GLU A 8 3.65 7.18 -12.92
N GLN A 9 2.85 6.18 -13.26
CA GLN A 9 1.60 5.90 -12.57
C GLN A 9 1.85 5.49 -11.12
N VAL A 10 2.84 4.65 -10.84
CA VAL A 10 3.22 4.27 -9.47
C VAL A 10 3.53 5.50 -8.62
N ASP A 11 4.34 6.44 -9.11
CA ASP A 11 4.74 7.61 -8.34
C ASP A 11 3.55 8.54 -8.04
N THR A 12 2.61 8.66 -8.99
CA THR A 12 1.36 9.41 -8.78
C THR A 12 0.50 8.78 -7.67
N PHE A 13 0.40 7.45 -7.66
CA PHE A 13 -0.36 6.72 -6.64
C PHE A 13 0.31 6.81 -5.27
N ILE A 14 1.63 6.65 -5.19
CA ILE A 14 2.40 6.85 -3.96
C ILE A 14 2.18 8.25 -3.42
N GLY A 15 2.25 9.27 -4.28
CA GLY A 15 1.96 10.66 -3.90
C GLY A 15 0.59 10.77 -3.22
N CYS A 16 -0.44 10.15 -3.79
CA CYS A 16 -1.76 10.08 -3.16
C CYS A 16 -1.73 9.37 -1.80
N PHE A 17 -1.03 8.25 -1.68
CA PHE A 17 -0.95 7.47 -0.44
C PHE A 17 -0.25 8.25 0.68
N LEU A 18 0.60 9.21 0.37
CA LEU A 18 1.31 10.01 1.38
C LEU A 18 0.54 11.26 1.82
N LYS A 19 -0.37 11.77 1.00
CA LYS A 19 -1.27 12.89 1.38
C LYS A 19 -2.19 12.51 2.53
N ASP A 20 -2.66 13.50 3.29
CA ASP A 20 -3.66 13.29 4.35
C ASP A 20 -5.07 13.13 3.77
N ASP A 21 -5.45 13.97 2.82
CA ASP A 21 -6.72 13.92 2.10
C ASP A 21 -6.58 13.26 0.71
N ASN A 22 -7.69 13.20 -0.04
CA ASN A 22 -7.76 12.64 -1.40
C ASN A 22 -7.70 13.73 -2.49
N ASP A 23 -7.30 14.96 -2.16
CA ASP A 23 -7.24 16.05 -3.14
C ASP A 23 -6.26 15.74 -4.26
N GLY A 24 -6.74 15.85 -5.51
CA GLY A 24 -5.98 15.49 -6.71
C GLY A 24 -5.66 14.00 -6.86
N CYS A 25 -6.19 13.12 -6.00
CA CYS A 25 -6.09 11.68 -6.18
C CYS A 25 -7.14 11.17 -7.18
N SER A 26 -6.78 10.21 -8.02
CA SER A 26 -7.78 9.46 -8.79
C SER A 26 -8.67 8.64 -7.85
N GLU A 27 -9.91 8.36 -8.25
CA GLU A 27 -10.80 7.49 -7.48
C GLU A 27 -10.17 6.12 -7.15
N MET A 28 -9.38 5.59 -8.08
CA MET A 28 -8.67 4.33 -7.88
C MET A 28 -7.60 4.46 -6.79
N ALA A 29 -6.79 5.51 -6.83
CA ALA A 29 -5.78 5.78 -5.81
C ALA A 29 -6.43 6.00 -4.44
N GLY A 30 -7.54 6.74 -4.37
CA GLY A 30 -8.30 6.92 -3.13
C GLY A 30 -8.86 5.62 -2.56
N ARG A 31 -9.37 4.71 -3.42
CA ARG A 31 -9.83 3.37 -3.00
C ARG A 31 -8.69 2.55 -2.39
N ILE A 32 -7.52 2.56 -3.01
CA ILE A 32 -6.36 1.79 -2.51
C ILE A 32 -5.80 2.41 -1.25
N LYS A 33 -5.72 3.73 -1.16
CA LYS A 33 -5.35 4.46 0.05
C LYS A 33 -6.22 4.04 1.24
N LYS A 34 -7.53 3.98 1.03
CA LYS A 34 -8.47 3.50 2.05
C LYS A 34 -8.16 2.06 2.47
N VAL A 35 -7.96 1.16 1.51
CA VAL A 35 -7.56 -0.23 1.80
C VAL A 35 -6.25 -0.27 2.60
N LEU A 36 -5.22 0.50 2.24
CA LEU A 36 -3.96 0.56 2.99
C LEU A 36 -4.18 1.02 4.44
N SER A 37 -5.01 2.03 4.65
CA SER A 37 -5.31 2.56 5.99
C SER A 37 -6.10 1.59 6.87
N GLU A 38 -6.96 0.76 6.29
CA GLU A 38 -7.75 -0.22 7.03
C GLU A 38 -7.02 -1.56 7.18
N ALA A 39 -6.21 -1.93 6.19
CA ALA A 39 -5.63 -3.27 6.10
C ALA A 39 -4.27 -3.40 6.79
N LEU A 40 -3.39 -2.41 6.70
CA LEU A 40 -2.07 -2.54 7.32
C LEU A 40 -2.13 -2.71 8.86
N PRO A 41 -2.95 -1.95 9.62
CA PRO A 41 -2.99 -2.10 11.08
C PRO A 41 -3.74 -3.35 11.56
N GLU A 42 -4.68 -3.89 10.78
CA GLU A 42 -5.52 -5.04 11.17
C GLU A 42 -5.26 -6.30 10.30
N ASP A 43 -4.10 -6.36 9.63
CA ASP A 43 -3.76 -7.43 8.69
C ASP A 43 -4.89 -7.78 7.67
N CYS A 44 -5.51 -6.74 7.10
CA CYS A 44 -6.56 -6.86 6.11
C CYS A 44 -7.77 -7.70 6.61
N GLY A 45 -8.12 -7.59 7.90
CA GLY A 45 -9.16 -8.41 8.54
C GLY A 45 -10.55 -8.38 7.85
N LYS A 46 -10.86 -7.32 7.10
CA LYS A 46 -12.12 -7.15 6.35
C LYS A 46 -11.98 -7.32 4.83
N CYS A 47 -10.79 -7.65 4.35
CA CYS A 47 -10.52 -7.77 2.92
C CYS A 47 -10.97 -9.12 2.36
N SER A 48 -11.48 -9.11 1.12
CA SER A 48 -11.63 -10.31 0.30
C SER A 48 -10.26 -10.89 -0.11
N ASP A 49 -10.21 -12.17 -0.48
CA ASP A 49 -8.96 -12.82 -0.94
C ASP A 49 -8.30 -12.09 -2.11
N ALA A 50 -9.11 -11.54 -3.02
CA ALA A 50 -8.63 -10.74 -4.14
C ALA A 50 -7.94 -9.43 -3.66
N GLN A 51 -8.50 -8.77 -2.65
CA GLN A 51 -7.91 -7.58 -2.04
C GLN A 51 -6.65 -7.90 -1.26
N LYS A 52 -6.62 -9.01 -0.49
CA LYS A 52 -5.43 -9.49 0.21
C LYS A 52 -4.28 -9.77 -0.76
N SER A 53 -4.56 -10.52 -1.83
CA SER A 53 -3.56 -10.81 -2.87
C SER A 53 -3.08 -9.53 -3.58
N GLY A 54 -3.99 -8.60 -3.86
CA GLY A 54 -3.64 -7.31 -4.46
C GLY A 54 -2.77 -6.45 -3.54
N LEU A 55 -3.10 -6.40 -2.25
CA LEU A 55 -2.34 -5.67 -1.24
C LEU A 55 -0.94 -6.28 -1.08
N ALA A 56 -0.83 -7.60 -0.91
CA ALA A 56 0.46 -8.27 -0.75
C ALA A 56 1.39 -8.01 -1.95
N LYS A 57 0.86 -8.07 -3.18
CA LYS A 57 1.60 -7.72 -4.40
C LYS A 57 2.05 -6.26 -4.41
N THR A 58 1.19 -5.37 -3.93
CA THR A 58 1.48 -3.93 -3.85
C THR A 58 2.58 -3.64 -2.85
N VAL A 59 2.46 -4.18 -1.65
CA VAL A 59 3.46 -4.03 -0.59
C VAL A 59 4.79 -4.62 -1.03
N LYS A 60 4.81 -5.84 -1.59
CA LYS A 60 6.04 -6.47 -2.11
C LYS A 60 6.74 -5.61 -3.16
N PHE A 61 5.98 -5.05 -4.10
CA PHE A 61 6.53 -4.17 -5.12
C PHE A 61 7.09 -2.88 -4.52
N LEU A 62 6.35 -2.22 -3.63
CA LEU A 62 6.78 -0.99 -2.97
C LEU A 62 8.03 -1.22 -2.12
N ALA A 63 8.07 -2.30 -1.34
CA ALA A 63 9.24 -2.67 -0.55
C ALA A 63 10.48 -2.93 -1.43
N ALA A 64 10.33 -3.64 -2.55
CA ALA A 64 11.46 -4.02 -3.40
C ALA A 64 11.93 -2.92 -4.36
N LYS A 65 11.04 -2.00 -4.80
CA LYS A 65 11.32 -1.01 -5.85
C LYS A 65 11.23 0.44 -5.40
N LYS A 66 10.54 0.71 -4.29
CA LYS A 66 10.22 2.06 -3.78
C LYS A 66 10.36 2.08 -2.25
N GLN A 67 11.42 1.44 -1.73
CA GLN A 67 11.66 1.27 -0.29
C GLN A 67 11.49 2.56 0.53
N PRO A 68 12.08 3.71 0.18
CA PRO A 68 11.93 4.92 1.00
C PRO A 68 10.50 5.46 1.01
N GLN A 69 9.72 5.21 -0.04
CA GLN A 69 8.30 5.56 -0.07
C GLN A 69 7.46 4.54 0.73
N TRP A 70 7.81 3.25 0.66
CA TRP A 70 7.19 2.22 1.50
C TRP A 70 7.35 2.54 2.98
N GLU A 71 8.55 2.91 3.44
CA GLU A 71 8.80 3.27 4.84
C GLU A 71 7.92 4.45 5.30
N GLN A 72 7.66 5.42 4.43
CA GLN A 72 6.76 6.54 4.73
C GLN A 72 5.30 6.09 4.81
N ILE A 73 4.85 5.23 3.88
CA ILE A 73 3.50 4.65 3.87
C ILE A 73 3.30 3.80 5.13
N GLN A 74 4.25 2.93 5.46
CA GLN A 74 4.23 2.08 6.65
C GLN A 74 4.16 2.92 7.92
N LYS A 75 5.01 3.94 8.08
CA LYS A 75 4.94 4.84 9.23
C LYS A 75 3.61 5.58 9.34
N LYS A 76 2.97 5.92 8.21
CA LYS A 76 1.68 6.63 8.18
C LYS A 76 0.51 5.74 8.58
N TYR A 77 0.46 4.50 8.07
CA TYR A 77 -0.72 3.63 8.20
C TYR A 77 -0.55 2.49 9.20
N ASP A 78 0.67 2.04 9.44
CA ASP A 78 1.02 0.95 10.36
C ASP A 78 2.33 1.26 11.09
N PRO A 79 2.34 2.27 11.98
CA PRO A 79 3.56 2.70 12.69
C PRO A 79 4.14 1.60 13.60
N GLN A 80 3.34 0.60 13.97
CA GLN A 80 3.76 -0.56 14.77
C GLN A 80 4.39 -1.65 13.91
N ASN A 81 4.37 -1.51 12.57
CA ASN A 81 4.93 -2.46 11.62
C ASN A 81 4.32 -3.87 11.75
N LEU A 82 3.03 -3.94 12.10
CA LEU A 82 2.29 -5.20 12.30
C LEU A 82 2.19 -5.99 10.99
N TYR A 83 1.95 -5.33 9.86
CA TYR A 83 1.80 -6.00 8.57
C TYR A 83 3.11 -6.66 8.13
N ALA A 84 4.23 -5.97 8.28
CA ALA A 84 5.53 -6.55 7.91
C ALA A 84 5.97 -7.68 8.86
N GLN A 85 5.55 -7.63 10.13
CA GLN A 85 5.76 -8.72 11.07
C GLN A 85 4.90 -9.94 10.75
N ALA A 86 3.67 -9.74 10.27
CA ALA A 86 2.77 -10.81 9.87
C ALA A 86 3.16 -11.47 8.54
N HIS A 87 3.73 -10.70 7.59
CA HIS A 87 4.10 -11.16 6.24
C HIS A 87 5.58 -10.92 5.92
N PRO A 88 6.52 -11.48 6.70
CA PRO A 88 7.96 -11.25 6.50
C PRO A 88 8.46 -11.72 5.12
N GLU A 89 7.78 -12.68 4.48
CA GLU A 89 8.10 -13.19 3.15
C GLU A 89 7.92 -12.16 2.02
N LEU A 90 7.19 -11.07 2.27
CA LEU A 90 7.00 -10.00 1.28
C LEU A 90 8.18 -9.04 1.21
N PHE A 91 9.09 -9.09 2.19
CA PHE A 91 10.20 -8.15 2.37
C PHE A 91 11.58 -8.81 2.19
N GLN A 92 11.61 -10.01 1.61
CA GLN A 92 12.84 -10.76 1.30
C GLN A 92 13.50 -10.33 0.01
#